data_AF-A0AAE0GXS0-F1
#
_entry.id   AF-A0AAE0GXS0-F1
#
_cell.length_a   1.000
_cell.length_b   1.000
_cell.length_c   1.000
_cell.angle_alpha   90.00
_cell.angle_beta   90.00
_cell.angle_gamma   90.00
#
_symmetry.space_group_name_H-M   'P 1'
#
loop_
_entity.id
_entity.type
_entity.pdbx_description
1 polymer ?
#
loop_
_entity_poly.entity_id
_entity_poly.type
_entity_poly.pdbx_seq_one_letter_code
_entity_poly.pdbx_strand_id
1 'polypeptide(L)'
;MEAFYRDCLRFGCLANFKHFSLYLRGREELLVTIRHPPEAEGASHAASVNQKEKNKHRATFGVTSQQLPPASPATRESSSDNPTETVFLIGAYARYNWPYVWLRSNLGKFGGNSADKDLPLDLNTTQRWKEEGFRVWDIVEELVQMNVVPAPLDPFEVDFTAFDVMPDLERSLLAGALAFFLRDLLLRDIPYAEIVQRDLLRVLEVHFRGGGVPIESEEKEG
;
A
#
# COMPACT_ATOMS: atom_id res chain seq x y z
N MET A 1 8.55 13.63 -11.38
CA MET A 1 8.52 12.22 -11.86
C MET A 1 9.68 11.40 -11.35
N GLU A 2 10.92 11.89 -11.36
CA GLU A 2 12.07 11.14 -10.82
C GLU A 2 11.86 10.69 -9.35
N ALA A 3 11.28 11.56 -8.51
CA ALA A 3 10.89 11.21 -7.15
C ALA A 3 9.91 10.01 -7.11
N PHE A 4 8.89 10.00 -7.96
CA PHE A 4 7.94 8.89 -8.06
C PHE A 4 8.64 7.57 -8.46
N TYR A 5 9.51 7.59 -9.48
CA TYR A 5 10.22 6.37 -9.90
C TYR A 5 11.12 5.82 -8.79
N ARG A 6 11.79 6.71 -8.07
CA ARG A 6 12.61 6.34 -6.90
C ARG A 6 11.74 5.75 -5.79
N ASP A 7 10.56 6.31 -5.57
CA ASP A 7 9.62 5.82 -4.56
C ASP A 7 9.07 4.46 -4.94
N CYS A 8 8.65 4.26 -6.20
CA CYS A 8 8.23 2.95 -6.67
C CYS A 8 9.30 1.88 -6.44
N LEU A 9 10.57 2.19 -6.69
CA LEU A 9 11.65 1.24 -6.42
C LEU A 9 11.87 1.00 -4.91
N ARG A 10 11.91 2.06 -4.09
CA ARG A 10 12.23 1.94 -2.67
C ARG A 10 11.08 1.36 -1.84
N PHE A 11 9.87 1.81 -2.13
CA PHE A 11 8.66 1.44 -1.41
C PHE A 11 8.00 0.21 -2.03
N GLY A 12 7.94 0.11 -3.36
CA GLY A 12 7.31 -1.01 -4.07
C GLY A 12 7.99 -2.37 -3.92
N CYS A 13 9.22 -2.39 -3.40
CA CYS A 13 9.96 -3.62 -3.05
C CYS A 13 9.78 -4.02 -1.57
N LEU A 14 9.08 -3.22 -0.76
CA LEU A 14 8.82 -3.56 0.63
C LEU A 14 7.69 -4.59 0.73
N ALA A 15 7.74 -5.38 1.79
CA ALA A 15 6.77 -6.42 2.11
C ALA A 15 6.48 -6.43 3.62
N ASN A 16 5.66 -7.38 4.07
CA ASN A 16 5.27 -7.56 5.47
C ASN A 16 4.48 -6.39 6.08
N PHE A 17 3.59 -5.77 5.30
CA PHE A 17 2.53 -4.91 5.84
C PHE A 17 1.26 -5.72 6.10
N LYS A 18 0.53 -5.42 7.17
CA LYS A 18 -0.73 -6.14 7.50
C LYS A 18 -1.85 -5.83 6.51
N HIS A 19 -2.03 -4.55 6.22
CA HIS A 19 -3.22 -4.05 5.51
C HIS A 19 -3.10 -4.14 3.99
N PHE A 20 -1.89 -4.27 3.46
CA PHE A 20 -1.67 -4.30 2.02
C PHE A 20 -0.43 -5.11 1.61
N SER A 21 -0.31 -5.38 0.31
CA SER A 21 0.93 -5.81 -0.34
C SER A 21 1.21 -4.99 -1.59
N LEU A 22 2.47 -4.99 -1.98
CA LEU A 22 2.98 -4.23 -3.11
C LEU A 22 3.58 -5.19 -4.15
N TYR A 23 3.40 -4.86 -5.42
CA TYR A 23 4.10 -5.53 -6.51
C TYR A 23 4.55 -4.50 -7.54
N LEU A 24 5.86 -4.30 -7.62
CA LEU A 24 6.49 -3.41 -8.59
C LEU A 24 6.42 -4.05 -9.98
N ARG A 25 5.45 -3.63 -10.80
CA ARG A 25 5.24 -4.16 -12.15
C ARG A 25 6.24 -3.60 -13.16
N GLY A 26 6.67 -2.36 -12.96
CA GLY A 26 7.67 -1.71 -13.79
C GLY A 26 8.14 -0.40 -13.18
N ARG A 27 8.98 0.34 -13.90
CA ARG A 27 9.54 1.60 -13.41
C ARG A 27 8.48 2.66 -13.09
N GLU A 28 7.35 2.62 -13.78
CA GLU A 28 6.28 3.62 -13.69
C GLU A 28 4.98 3.05 -13.11
N GLU A 29 4.96 1.77 -12.73
CA GLU A 29 3.74 1.04 -12.37
C GLU A 29 3.93 0.23 -11.09
N LEU A 30 3.02 0.45 -10.13
CA LEU A 30 2.97 -0.25 -8.85
C LEU A 30 1.56 -0.83 -8.65
N LEU A 31 1.46 -2.14 -8.46
CA LEU A 31 0.22 -2.77 -7.98
C LEU A 31 0.19 -2.71 -6.46
N VAL A 32 -1.00 -2.38 -5.94
CA VAL A 32 -1.29 -2.31 -4.50
C VAL A 32 -2.51 -3.17 -4.23
N THR A 33 -2.34 -4.20 -3.41
CA THR A 33 -3.44 -5.07 -2.97
C THR A 33 -3.78 -4.74 -1.54
N ILE A 34 -4.98 -4.21 -1.30
CA ILE A 34 -5.52 -3.96 0.04
C ILE A 34 -6.24 -5.21 0.54
N ARG A 35 -5.95 -5.64 1.75
CA ARG A 35 -6.59 -6.80 2.40
C ARG A 35 -7.75 -6.33 3.29
N HIS A 36 -8.86 -7.04 3.20
CA HIS A 36 -10.04 -6.85 4.04
C HIS A 36 -10.03 -7.91 5.14
N PRO A 37 -10.28 -7.54 6.40
CA PRO A 37 -10.54 -8.55 7.42
C PRO A 37 -11.76 -9.38 6.98
N PRO A 38 -11.73 -10.71 7.13
CA PRO A 38 -12.89 -11.54 6.87
C PRO A 38 -14.02 -11.02 7.77
N GLU A 39 -15.13 -10.61 7.16
CA GLU A 39 -16.32 -10.12 7.87
C GLU A 39 -16.65 -11.13 8.97
N ALA A 40 -16.52 -10.73 10.24
CA ALA A 40 -16.97 -11.56 11.35
C ALA A 40 -18.45 -11.88 11.08
N GLU A 41 -18.75 -13.17 10.94
CA GLU A 41 -20.09 -13.69 10.69
C GLU A 41 -21.09 -13.03 11.66
N GLY A 42 -21.89 -12.07 11.18
CA GLY A 42 -22.90 -11.38 12.00
C GLY A 42 -23.11 -9.89 11.74
N ALA A 43 -22.26 -9.18 10.98
CA ALA A 43 -22.47 -7.75 10.68
C ALA A 43 -23.21 -7.47 9.35
N SER A 44 -23.74 -8.51 8.71
CA SER A 44 -24.45 -8.43 7.43
C SER A 44 -25.90 -7.96 7.58
N HIS A 45 -26.18 -6.84 8.27
CA HIS A 45 -27.50 -6.16 8.21
C HIS A 45 -27.52 -4.66 8.57
N ALA A 46 -26.38 -3.95 8.63
CA ALA A 46 -26.37 -2.51 9.00
C ALA A 46 -25.73 -1.55 7.99
N ALA A 47 -25.17 -2.03 6.87
CA ALA A 47 -24.64 -1.15 5.80
C ALA A 47 -25.67 -0.82 4.70
N SER A 48 -26.85 -1.43 4.74
CA SER A 48 -28.04 -0.97 4.03
C SER A 48 -28.90 -0.20 5.02
N VAL A 49 -29.42 0.98 4.63
CA VAL A 49 -30.24 1.90 5.44
C VAL A 49 -29.43 2.86 6.35
N ASN A 50 -28.64 3.75 5.73
CA ASN A 50 -28.53 5.20 6.08
C ASN A 50 -27.36 5.94 5.42
N GLN A 51 -26.66 5.36 4.44
CA GLN A 51 -25.67 6.08 3.62
C GLN A 51 -26.28 6.91 2.45
N LYS A 52 -27.54 7.37 2.57
CA LYS A 52 -28.16 8.24 1.55
C LYS A 52 -28.01 9.74 1.82
N GLU A 53 -27.61 10.18 3.01
CA GLU A 53 -27.71 11.62 3.34
C GLU A 53 -26.48 12.30 3.94
N LYS A 54 -25.32 11.64 4.13
CA LYS A 54 -24.13 12.32 4.69
C LYS A 54 -22.81 12.24 3.91
N ASN A 55 -22.72 11.48 2.81
CA ASN A 55 -21.55 11.46 1.94
C ASN A 55 -21.87 12.00 0.53
N LYS A 56 -22.21 13.29 0.45
CA LYS A 56 -22.29 14.00 -0.83
C LYS A 56 -20.91 14.40 -1.41
N HIS A 57 -19.83 14.03 -0.71
CA HIS A 57 -18.44 14.07 -1.19
C HIS A 57 -17.93 12.67 -1.57
N ARG A 58 -18.83 11.79 -2.03
CA ARG A 58 -18.48 10.48 -2.58
C ARG A 58 -17.98 10.71 -4.01
N ALA A 59 -16.67 10.53 -4.24
CA ALA A 59 -15.99 10.46 -5.54
C ALA A 59 -16.86 10.99 -6.69
N THR A 60 -16.99 12.31 -6.76
CA THR A 60 -17.62 12.94 -7.90
C THR A 60 -16.74 12.64 -9.10
N PHE A 61 -17.23 11.82 -10.02
CA PHE A 61 -16.66 11.62 -11.34
C PHE A 61 -16.62 12.97 -12.07
N GLY A 62 -15.59 13.77 -11.80
CA GLY A 62 -15.35 15.07 -12.38
C GLY A 62 -14.90 14.91 -13.83
N VAL A 63 -15.85 14.63 -14.72
CA VAL A 63 -15.62 14.64 -16.16
C VAL A 63 -15.63 16.10 -16.63
N THR A 64 -14.47 16.75 -16.63
CA THR A 64 -14.18 17.74 -17.67
C THR A 64 -13.55 16.98 -18.83
N SER A 65 -14.26 16.95 -19.96
CA SER A 65 -13.99 16.17 -21.18
C SER A 65 -12.70 16.53 -21.94
N GLN A 66 -11.70 17.12 -21.29
CA GLN A 66 -10.37 17.34 -21.86
C GLN A 66 -9.40 16.26 -21.38
N GLN A 67 -9.22 15.26 -22.24
CA GLN A 67 -8.12 14.28 -22.25
C GLN A 67 -8.00 13.39 -21.00
N LEU A 68 -8.91 12.42 -20.90
CA LEU A 68 -8.66 11.24 -20.09
C LEU A 68 -7.34 10.56 -20.54
N PRO A 69 -6.48 10.12 -19.62
CA PRO A 69 -5.33 9.31 -19.98
C PRO A 69 -5.82 8.02 -20.68
N PRO A 70 -5.25 7.57 -21.82
CA PRO A 70 -5.51 6.24 -22.34
C PRO A 70 -5.40 5.20 -21.22
N ALA A 71 -6.39 4.30 -21.17
CA ALA A 71 -6.47 3.19 -20.23
C ALA A 71 -5.12 2.49 -20.09
N SER A 72 -4.71 2.21 -18.85
CA SER A 72 -3.44 1.50 -18.63
C SER A 72 -3.52 0.10 -19.27
N PRO A 73 -2.49 -0.41 -19.96
CA PRO A 73 -2.59 -1.59 -20.85
C PRO A 73 -2.80 -2.95 -20.17
N ALA A 74 -3.21 -2.98 -18.90
CA ALA A 74 -3.14 -4.15 -18.02
C ALA A 74 -4.46 -4.93 -17.91
N THR A 75 -5.14 -5.19 -19.04
CA THR A 75 -6.43 -5.90 -19.03
C THR A 75 -6.29 -7.42 -18.73
N ARG A 76 -5.08 -7.99 -18.81
CA ARG A 76 -4.86 -9.46 -18.74
C ARG A 76 -4.54 -10.03 -17.35
N GLU A 77 -4.41 -9.20 -16.32
CA GLU A 77 -4.08 -9.64 -14.96
C GLU A 77 -5.20 -9.23 -13.99
N SER A 78 -6.44 -9.59 -14.30
CA SER A 78 -7.49 -9.64 -13.29
C SER A 78 -7.13 -10.73 -12.29
N SER A 79 -6.40 -10.34 -11.24
CA SER A 79 -6.21 -11.15 -10.05
C SER A 79 -7.58 -11.64 -9.57
N SER A 80 -7.67 -12.95 -9.33
CA SER A 80 -8.76 -13.73 -8.74
C SER A 80 -9.85 -12.92 -8.04
N ASP A 81 -11.12 -13.28 -8.24
CA ASP A 81 -12.28 -12.80 -7.47
C ASP A 81 -12.17 -13.20 -5.99
N ASN A 82 -11.16 -12.67 -5.30
CA ASN A 82 -10.97 -12.83 -3.88
C ASN A 82 -11.76 -11.71 -3.18
N PRO A 83 -12.88 -12.03 -2.51
CA PRO A 83 -13.69 -11.01 -1.86
C PRO A 83 -12.97 -10.33 -0.68
N THR A 84 -11.85 -10.90 -0.21
CA THR A 84 -11.05 -10.34 0.87
C THR A 84 -9.95 -9.39 0.38
N GLU A 85 -9.87 -9.08 -0.92
CA GLU A 85 -8.82 -8.22 -1.46
C GLU A 85 -9.35 -7.20 -2.48
N THR A 86 -8.71 -6.03 -2.53
CA THR A 86 -8.92 -5.02 -3.58
C THR A 86 -7.60 -4.67 -4.22
N VAL A 87 -7.53 -4.75 -5.54
CA VAL A 87 -6.28 -4.48 -6.27
C VAL A 87 -6.39 -3.17 -7.03
N PHE A 88 -5.41 -2.30 -6.84
CA PHE A 88 -5.25 -1.02 -7.51
C PHE A 88 -3.95 -1.00 -8.30
N LEU A 89 -3.95 -0.29 -9.44
CA LEU A 89 -2.75 0.05 -10.20
C LEU A 89 -2.47 1.53 -10.01
N ILE A 90 -1.29 1.86 -9.46
CA ILE A 90 -0.75 3.22 -9.46
C ILE A 90 0.20 3.33 -10.65
N GLY A 91 -0.06 4.26 -11.56
CA GLY A 91 0.76 4.49 -12.74
C GLY A 91 1.10 5.97 -12.91
N ALA A 92 2.37 6.29 -13.12
CA ALA A 92 2.81 7.64 -13.42
C ALA A 92 3.62 7.65 -14.72
N TYR A 93 2.90 7.63 -15.84
CA TYR A 93 3.50 7.63 -17.16
C TYR A 93 4.06 9.01 -17.52
N ALA A 94 5.20 9.02 -18.21
CA ALA A 94 5.87 10.26 -18.66
C ALA A 94 4.94 11.25 -19.38
N ARG A 95 3.90 10.74 -20.07
CA ARG A 95 2.90 11.57 -20.78
C ARG A 95 2.11 12.50 -19.86
N TYR A 96 1.84 12.09 -18.62
CA TYR A 96 0.96 12.84 -17.70
C TYR A 96 1.74 13.64 -16.67
N ASN A 97 2.97 13.23 -16.36
CA ASN A 97 3.84 13.94 -15.40
C ASN A 97 3.28 13.98 -13.95
N TRP A 98 2.28 13.16 -13.61
CA TRP A 98 1.76 12.91 -12.26
C TRP A 98 1.10 11.50 -12.19
N PRO A 99 0.89 10.93 -10.99
CA PRO A 99 0.32 9.59 -10.86
C PRO A 99 -1.20 9.56 -10.99
N TYR A 100 -1.69 8.46 -11.54
CA TYR A 100 -3.09 8.08 -11.56
C TYR A 100 -3.26 6.70 -10.92
N VAL A 101 -4.45 6.45 -10.38
CA VAL A 101 -4.79 5.18 -9.73
C VAL A 101 -5.99 4.56 -10.42
N TRP A 102 -5.96 3.27 -10.72
CA TRP A 102 -7.09 2.56 -11.32
C TRP A 102 -7.46 1.32 -10.52
N LEU A 103 -8.75 0.99 -10.47
CA LEU A 103 -9.24 -0.25 -9.89
C LEU A 103 -8.98 -1.44 -10.83
N ARG A 104 -8.50 -2.57 -10.29
CA ARG A 104 -8.21 -3.80 -11.05
C ARG A 104 -9.06 -5.00 -10.61
N SER A 105 -9.39 -5.10 -9.33
CA SER A 105 -10.29 -6.16 -8.82
C SER A 105 -11.74 -6.02 -9.33
N ASN A 106 -12.43 -7.15 -9.58
CA ASN A 106 -13.86 -7.19 -9.86
C ASN A 106 -14.66 -7.24 -8.54
N LEU A 107 -14.66 -6.17 -7.76
CA LEU A 107 -15.52 -6.17 -6.58
C LEU A 107 -16.92 -5.76 -7.01
N GLY A 108 -17.86 -6.71 -6.93
CA GLY A 108 -19.29 -6.43 -7.04
C GLY A 108 -19.77 -5.32 -6.08
N LYS A 109 -18.97 -4.95 -5.08
CA LYS A 109 -19.16 -3.80 -4.17
C LYS A 109 -19.20 -2.44 -4.89
N PHE A 110 -18.63 -2.29 -6.09
CA PHE A 110 -18.65 -1.03 -6.84
C PHE A 110 -19.64 -0.98 -8.01
N GLY A 111 -20.36 -2.06 -8.31
CA GLY A 111 -21.44 -2.07 -9.33
C GLY A 111 -21.04 -1.59 -10.73
N GLY A 112 -19.74 -1.50 -11.01
CA GLY A 112 -19.23 -0.83 -12.19
C GLY A 112 -19.20 -1.75 -13.40
N ASN A 113 -19.64 -1.23 -14.55
CA ASN A 113 -19.40 -1.88 -15.83
C ASN A 113 -17.88 -2.01 -16.04
N SER A 114 -17.44 -2.95 -16.88
CA SER A 114 -16.02 -3.13 -17.22
C SER A 114 -15.31 -1.82 -17.64
N ALA A 115 -16.06 -0.85 -18.17
CA ALA A 115 -15.60 0.48 -18.53
C ALA A 115 -15.09 1.33 -17.35
N ASP A 116 -15.59 1.11 -16.13
CA ASP A 116 -15.21 1.91 -14.95
C ASP A 116 -13.79 1.58 -14.46
N LYS A 117 -13.23 0.42 -14.85
CA LYS A 117 -11.84 0.05 -14.53
C LYS A 117 -10.80 0.87 -15.28
N ASP A 118 -11.19 1.43 -16.42
CA ASP A 118 -10.30 2.24 -17.26
C ASP A 118 -10.28 3.71 -16.83
N LEU A 119 -11.22 4.11 -15.97
CA LEU A 119 -11.25 5.44 -15.38
C LEU A 119 -10.34 5.52 -14.16
N PRO A 120 -9.50 6.57 -14.07
CA PRO A 120 -8.70 6.79 -12.88
C PRO A 120 -9.61 7.19 -11.70
N LEU A 121 -9.23 6.79 -10.50
CA LEU A 121 -9.85 7.20 -9.25
C LEU A 121 -9.55 8.66 -8.96
N ASP A 122 -10.55 9.29 -8.36
CA ASP A 122 -10.46 10.67 -7.89
C ASP A 122 -10.03 10.68 -6.42
N LEU A 123 -8.71 10.77 -6.19
CA LEU A 123 -8.09 10.72 -4.86
C LEU A 123 -7.56 12.12 -4.51
N ASN A 124 -7.60 12.49 -3.22
CA ASN A 124 -7.09 13.78 -2.79
C ASN A 124 -5.58 13.89 -3.03
N THR A 125 -4.85 12.80 -2.79
CA THR A 125 -3.40 12.71 -2.99
C THR A 125 -2.98 12.86 -4.45
N THR A 126 -3.80 12.40 -5.41
CA THR A 126 -3.51 12.56 -6.84
C THR A 126 -3.92 13.93 -7.37
N GLN A 127 -5.05 14.49 -6.90
CA GLN A 127 -5.48 15.84 -7.26
C GLN A 127 -4.47 16.92 -6.83
N ARG A 128 -3.98 16.81 -5.59
CA ARG A 128 -3.09 17.81 -4.98
C ARG A 128 -1.60 17.43 -5.09
N TRP A 129 -1.28 16.43 -5.92
CA TRP A 129 0.07 15.87 -6.09
C TRP A 129 1.17 16.92 -6.31
N LYS A 130 0.87 17.95 -7.12
CA LYS A 130 1.84 19.00 -7.48
C LYS A 130 2.06 20.04 -6.39
N GLU A 131 1.16 20.15 -5.42
CA GLU A 131 1.11 21.25 -4.47
C GLU A 131 1.77 20.88 -3.13
N GLU A 132 1.68 19.62 -2.72
CA GLU A 132 1.99 19.20 -1.33
C GLU A 132 3.17 18.24 -1.18
N GLY A 133 3.91 17.97 -2.25
CA GLY A 133 5.08 17.09 -2.17
C GLY A 133 4.75 15.65 -1.81
N PHE A 134 3.54 15.20 -2.15
CA PHE A 134 3.07 13.83 -1.95
C PHE A 134 4.01 12.80 -2.58
N ARG A 135 4.03 11.62 -1.97
CA ARG A 135 4.85 10.46 -2.30
C ARG A 135 3.94 9.26 -2.57
N VAL A 136 4.51 8.21 -3.14
CA VAL A 136 3.73 7.02 -3.55
C VAL A 136 2.99 6.39 -2.36
N TRP A 137 3.61 6.35 -1.19
CA TRP A 137 2.98 5.80 0.01
C TRP A 137 1.84 6.67 0.54
N ASP A 138 1.77 7.97 0.25
CA ASP A 138 0.62 8.80 0.63
C ASP A 138 -0.65 8.36 -0.11
N ILE A 139 -0.51 7.97 -1.38
CA ILE A 139 -1.60 7.36 -2.15
C ILE A 139 -2.00 6.02 -1.52
N VAL A 140 -1.04 5.21 -1.09
CA VAL A 140 -1.32 3.90 -0.45
C VAL A 140 -2.01 4.08 0.90
N GLU A 141 -1.61 5.07 1.70
CA GLU A 141 -2.29 5.44 2.94
C GLU A 141 -3.77 5.79 2.68
N GLU A 142 -4.05 6.66 1.70
CA GLU A 142 -5.43 7.03 1.34
C GLU A 142 -6.23 5.79 0.91
N LEU A 143 -5.64 4.89 0.11
CA LEU A 143 -6.27 3.65 -0.30
C LEU A 143 -6.55 2.72 0.89
N VAL A 144 -5.64 2.57 1.84
CA VAL A 144 -5.84 1.76 3.05
C VAL A 144 -6.99 2.35 3.88
N GLN A 145 -6.97 3.65 4.15
CA GLN A 145 -8.00 4.32 4.95
C GLN A 145 -9.40 4.22 4.32
N MET A 146 -9.48 4.21 2.99
CA MET A 146 -10.76 4.08 2.26
C MET A 146 -11.30 2.65 2.21
N ASN A 147 -10.44 1.64 2.27
CA ASN A 147 -10.82 0.25 1.97
C ASN A 147 -10.82 -0.67 3.19
N VAL A 148 -10.09 -0.36 4.26
CA VAL A 148 -10.05 -1.18 5.48
C VAL A 148 -11.09 -0.70 6.49
N VAL A 149 -11.90 -1.61 7.02
CA VAL A 149 -12.98 -1.30 7.98
C VAL A 149 -12.84 -2.16 9.25
N PRO A 150 -12.72 -1.54 10.45
CA PRO A 150 -12.53 -0.10 10.68
C PRO A 150 -11.19 0.39 10.12
N ALA A 151 -11.10 1.69 9.78
CA ALA A 151 -9.85 2.27 9.30
C ALA A 151 -8.75 2.08 10.36
N PRO A 152 -7.56 1.55 9.98
CA PRO A 152 -6.50 1.28 10.93
C PRO A 152 -5.91 2.59 11.47
N LEU A 153 -5.40 2.55 12.70
CA LEU A 153 -4.68 3.67 13.30
C LEU A 153 -3.35 3.94 12.59
N ASP A 154 -2.66 2.86 12.18
CA ASP A 154 -1.44 2.90 11.39
C ASP A 154 -1.68 2.17 10.06
N PRO A 155 -1.79 2.91 8.94
CA PRO A 155 -1.93 2.32 7.61
C PRO A 155 -0.75 1.44 7.19
N PHE A 156 0.43 1.64 7.79
CA PHE A 156 1.69 0.98 7.47
C PHE A 156 2.11 -0.06 8.53
N GLU A 157 1.16 -0.53 9.34
CA GLU A 157 1.42 -1.50 10.41
C GLU A 157 2.16 -2.75 9.88
N VAL A 158 3.27 -3.07 10.54
CA VAL A 158 4.15 -4.18 10.13
C VAL A 158 3.61 -5.52 10.65
N ASP A 159 3.59 -6.52 9.78
CA ASP A 159 3.31 -7.91 10.15
C ASP A 159 4.58 -8.60 10.65
N PHE A 160 4.80 -8.53 11.96
CA PHE A 160 5.97 -9.18 12.56
C PHE A 160 5.92 -10.70 12.52
N THR A 161 4.74 -11.31 12.37
CA THR A 161 4.60 -12.78 12.32
C THR A 161 5.18 -13.35 11.04
N ALA A 162 5.16 -12.57 9.95
CA ALA A 162 5.77 -12.95 8.67
C ALA A 162 7.31 -13.09 8.76
N PHE A 163 7.96 -12.41 9.71
CA PHE A 163 9.41 -12.55 9.88
C PHE A 163 9.83 -13.85 10.57
N ASP A 164 8.95 -14.47 11.36
CA ASP A 164 9.30 -15.67 12.13
C ASP A 164 9.57 -16.89 11.23
N VAL A 165 9.01 -16.89 10.01
CA VAL A 165 9.17 -17.96 9.02
C VAL A 165 10.16 -17.61 7.90
N MET A 166 10.77 -16.43 7.94
CA MET A 166 11.63 -15.91 6.87
C MET A 166 13.10 -16.31 7.08
N PRO A 167 13.84 -16.74 6.02
CA PRO A 167 15.27 -17.03 6.09
C PRO A 167 16.08 -15.84 6.61
N ASP A 168 17.18 -16.11 7.33
CA ASP A 168 17.92 -15.10 8.09
C ASP A 168 18.40 -13.90 7.24
N LEU A 169 18.95 -14.18 6.05
CA LEU A 169 19.44 -13.13 5.16
C LEU A 169 18.29 -12.28 4.59
N GLU A 170 17.21 -12.93 4.16
CA GLU A 170 16.03 -12.25 3.62
C GLU A 170 15.36 -11.40 4.70
N ARG A 171 15.19 -11.96 5.90
CA ARG A 171 14.66 -11.28 7.08
C ARG A 171 15.47 -10.05 7.43
N SER A 172 16.80 -10.20 7.47
CA SER A 172 17.69 -9.08 7.79
C SER A 172 17.61 -8.01 6.72
N LEU A 173 17.66 -8.37 5.43
CA LEU A 173 17.60 -7.41 4.33
C LEU A 173 16.27 -6.63 4.32
N LEU A 174 15.14 -7.34 4.40
CA LEU A 174 13.82 -6.73 4.38
C LEU A 174 13.59 -5.85 5.61
N ALA A 175 14.01 -6.31 6.80
CA ALA A 175 13.93 -5.50 8.01
C ALA A 175 14.76 -4.21 7.89
N GLY A 176 15.97 -4.27 7.34
CA GLY A 176 16.77 -3.07 7.09
C GLY A 176 16.08 -2.08 6.14
N ALA A 177 15.47 -2.59 5.06
CA ALA A 177 14.74 -1.77 4.10
C ALA A 177 13.47 -1.13 4.71
N LEU A 178 12.71 -1.89 5.51
CA LEU A 178 11.57 -1.38 6.26
C LEU A 178 11.98 -0.34 7.30
N ALA A 179 13.06 -0.57 8.05
CA ALA A 179 13.58 0.41 9.02
C ALA A 179 13.93 1.74 8.35
N PHE A 180 14.55 1.69 7.16
CA PHE A 180 14.83 2.90 6.38
C PHE A 180 13.54 3.65 5.99
N PHE A 181 12.52 2.93 5.53
CA PHE A 181 11.22 3.52 5.19
C PHE A 181 10.50 4.11 6.41
N LEU A 182 10.39 3.36 7.52
CA LEU A 182 9.72 3.82 8.74
C LEU A 182 10.43 5.04 9.34
N ARG A 183 11.77 5.10 9.26
CA ARG A 183 12.53 6.30 9.62
C ARG A 183 12.14 7.50 8.74
N ASP A 184 12.09 7.32 7.43
CA ASP A 184 11.68 8.39 6.50
C ASP A 184 10.23 8.84 6.76
N LEU A 185 9.35 7.92 7.16
CA LEU A 185 7.98 8.22 7.54
C LEU A 185 7.91 9.04 8.85
N LEU A 186 8.71 8.69 9.87
CA LEU A 186 8.80 9.43 11.14
C LEU A 186 9.38 10.85 11.02
N LEU A 187 10.12 11.13 9.94
CA LEU A 187 10.59 12.49 9.67
C LEU A 187 9.45 13.41 9.16
N ARG A 188 8.26 12.86 8.91
CA ARG A 188 7.06 13.59 8.51
C ARG A 188 6.15 13.79 9.73
N ASP A 189 5.33 14.84 9.67
CA ASP A 189 4.30 15.10 10.68
C ASP A 189 3.10 14.16 10.42
N ILE A 190 3.07 13.04 11.16
CA ILE A 190 2.06 11.99 11.04
C ILE A 190 1.35 11.76 12.39
N PRO A 191 0.03 11.51 12.40
CA PRO A 191 -0.74 11.38 13.64
C PRO A 191 -0.46 10.08 14.41
N TYR A 192 0.17 9.09 13.77
CA TYR A 192 0.47 7.77 14.32
C TYR A 192 1.98 7.54 14.54
N ALA A 193 2.74 8.63 14.73
CA ALA A 193 4.21 8.58 14.88
C ALA A 193 4.68 7.64 16.00
N GLU A 194 3.99 7.60 17.14
CA GLU A 194 4.34 6.72 18.27
C GLU A 194 4.28 5.22 17.89
N ILE A 195 3.29 4.85 17.05
CA ILE A 195 3.10 3.47 16.58
C ILE A 195 4.23 3.10 15.61
N VAL A 196 4.51 3.97 14.65
CA VAL A 196 5.60 3.78 13.67
C VAL A 196 6.96 3.73 14.36
N GLN A 197 7.18 4.52 15.42
CA GLN A 197 8.41 4.48 16.20
C GLN A 197 8.60 3.13 16.88
N ARG A 198 7.54 2.58 17.48
CA ARG A 198 7.58 1.25 18.09
C ARG A 198 7.89 0.18 17.03
N ASP A 199 7.25 0.25 15.87
CA ASP A 199 7.48 -0.70 14.79
C ASP A 199 8.91 -0.58 14.24
N LEU A 200 9.45 0.64 14.10
CA LEU A 200 10.84 0.87 13.72
C LEU A 200 11.82 0.18 14.68
N LEU A 201 11.64 0.34 15.99
CA LEU A 201 12.50 -0.29 16.99
C LEU A 201 12.47 -1.83 16.86
N ARG A 202 11.27 -2.39 16.70
CA ARG A 202 11.09 -3.84 16.58
C ARG A 202 11.66 -4.38 15.26
N VAL A 203 11.53 -3.64 14.16
CA VAL A 203 12.15 -4.00 12.88
C VAL A 203 13.68 -3.97 12.99
N LEU A 204 14.27 -3.02 13.71
CA LEU A 204 15.71 -2.99 13.97
C LEU A 204 16.18 -4.20 14.78
N GLU A 205 15.41 -4.63 15.79
CA GLU A 205 15.69 -5.88 16.51
C GLU A 205 15.68 -7.09 15.56
N VAL A 206 14.68 -7.18 14.68
CA VAL A 206 14.58 -8.24 13.66
C VAL A 206 15.79 -8.24 12.72
N HIS A 207 16.24 -7.05 12.30
CA HIS A 207 17.39 -6.88 11.40
C HIS A 207 18.69 -7.46 11.99
N PHE A 208 18.91 -7.32 13.30
CA PHE A 208 20.13 -7.78 13.96
C PHE A 208 20.03 -9.18 14.59
N ARG A 209 18.85 -9.82 14.58
CA ARG A 209 18.57 -11.09 15.28
C ARG A 209 19.34 -12.32 14.77
N GLY A 210 20.00 -12.27 13.60
CA GLY A 210 20.62 -13.44 12.94
C GLY A 210 22.07 -13.27 12.46
N GLY A 211 22.77 -12.21 12.85
CA GLY A 211 24.13 -11.92 12.36
C GLY A 211 25.29 -12.52 13.18
N GLY A 212 24.99 -13.25 14.25
CA GLY A 212 26.02 -13.88 15.07
C GLY A 212 26.53 -15.16 14.42
N VAL A 213 27.65 -15.09 13.70
CA VAL A 213 28.49 -16.27 13.48
C VAL A 213 28.80 -16.85 14.88
N PRO A 214 28.56 -18.13 15.15
CA PRO A 214 29.03 -18.74 16.39
C PRO A 214 30.54 -18.54 16.42
N ILE A 215 31.04 -17.82 17.43
CA ILE A 215 32.47 -17.81 17.70
C ILE A 215 32.77 -19.22 18.18
N GLU A 216 33.26 -20.07 17.27
CA GLU A 216 33.84 -21.36 17.64
C GLU A 216 34.93 -21.04 18.66
N SER A 217 34.67 -21.44 19.89
CA SER A 217 35.67 -21.37 20.95
C SER A 217 36.68 -22.43 20.58
N GLU A 218 37.80 -22.03 19.98
CA GLU A 218 38.99 -22.91 19.92
C GLU A 218 39.41 -23.18 21.37
N GLU A 219 38.88 -24.28 21.93
CA GLU A 219 39.47 -24.94 23.07
C GLU A 219 40.89 -25.36 22.65
N LYS A 220 41.88 -24.58 23.08
CA LYS A 220 43.26 -25.04 23.17
C LYS A 220 43.32 -26.13 24.23
N GLU A 221 43.18 -27.38 23.82
CA GLU A 221 43.76 -28.50 24.57
C GLU A 221 45.29 -28.40 24.47
N GLY A 222 45.93 -28.48 25.63
CA GLY A 222 47.38 -28.36 25.83
C GLY A 222 48.14 -29.67 25.72
#